data_AF-A0A2M9P7Z2-F1
#
_entry.id   AF-A0A2M9P7Z2-F1
#
_cell.length_a   1.000
_cell.length_b   1.000
_cell.length_c   1.000
_cell.angle_alpha   90.00
_cell.angle_beta   90.00
_cell.angle_gamma   90.00
#
_symmetry.space_group_name_H-M   'P 1'
#
loop_
_entity.id
_entity.type
_entity.pdbx_description
1 polymer ?
#
loop_
_entity_poly.entity_id
_entity_poly.type
_entity_poly.pdbx_seq_one_letter_code
_entity_poly.pdbx_strand_id
1 'polypeptide(L)'
;MTRWRQRIGPERLETLLADTLAIACDSGAVKPQAMERVTIDTTVQTKAIAYPTDGHLMLRAVERLAALARKQGVVLRQSYARVAR
;
A
#
# COMPACT_ATOMS: atom_id res chain seq x y z
N MET A 1 5.89 -0.36 -2.41
CA MET A 1 6.64 0.52 -3.33
C MET A 1 7.60 1.50 -2.66
N THR A 2 7.43 1.86 -1.37
CA THR A 2 8.31 2.82 -0.66
C THR A 2 9.77 2.37 -0.51
N ARG A 3 10.03 1.09 -0.25
CA ARG A 3 11.41 0.57 -0.05
C ARG A 3 12.32 0.76 -1.27
N TRP A 4 11.80 0.58 -2.48
CA TRP A 4 12.59 0.74 -3.70
C TRP A 4 12.89 2.22 -3.99
N ARG A 5 11.89 3.10 -3.87
CA ARG A 5 12.05 4.55 -4.09
C ARG A 5 13.08 5.13 -3.11
N GLN A 6 13.04 4.72 -1.85
CA GLN A 6 14.05 5.10 -0.85
C GLN A 6 15.44 4.57 -1.17
N ARG A 7 15.54 3.31 -1.63
CA ARG A 7 16.83 2.71 -1.99
C ARG A 7 17.45 3.36 -3.22
N ILE A 8 16.66 3.69 -4.23
CA ILE A 8 17.18 4.39 -5.42
C ILE A 8 17.52 5.85 -5.09
N GLY A 9 16.67 6.56 -4.36
CA GLY A 9 16.86 7.99 -4.09
C GLY A 9 16.59 8.87 -5.32
N PRO A 10 16.35 10.18 -5.12
CA PRO A 10 15.94 11.09 -6.19
C PRO A 10 17.00 11.22 -7.28
N GLU A 11 18.26 11.41 -6.90
CA GLU A 11 19.38 11.64 -7.83
C GLU A 11 19.53 10.51 -8.86
N ARG A 12 19.55 9.26 -8.41
CA ARG A 12 19.69 8.11 -9.32
C ARG A 12 18.43 7.88 -10.16
N LEU A 13 17.26 8.25 -9.65
CA LEU A 13 16.01 8.15 -10.40
C LEU A 13 15.98 9.16 -11.55
N GLU A 14 16.49 10.37 -11.32
CA GLU A 14 16.61 11.40 -12.35
C GLU A 14 17.56 10.97 -13.46
N THR A 15 18.73 10.43 -13.12
CA THR A 15 19.67 9.88 -14.12
C THR A 15 19.02 8.77 -14.94
N LEU A 16 18.35 7.82 -14.28
CA LEU A 16 17.67 6.71 -14.96
C LEU A 16 16.60 7.21 -15.93
N LEU A 17 15.82 8.23 -15.52
CA LEU A 17 14.78 8.81 -16.37
C LEU A 17 15.39 9.51 -17.58
N ALA A 18 16.45 10.29 -17.39
CA ALA A 18 17.15 10.97 -18.47
C ALA A 18 17.69 9.98 -19.52
N ASP A 19 18.37 8.92 -19.07
CA ASP A 19 18.90 7.88 -19.97
C ASP A 19 17.78 7.15 -20.72
N THR A 20 16.67 6.85 -20.03
CA THR A 20 15.51 6.21 -20.66
C THR A 20 14.92 7.07 -21.77
N LEU A 21 14.83 8.39 -21.56
CA LEU A 21 14.31 9.33 -22.55
C LEU A 21 15.27 9.48 -23.74
N ALA A 22 16.58 9.53 -23.50
CA ALA A 22 17.58 9.59 -24.56
C ALA A 22 17.47 8.35 -25.47
N ILE A 23 17.45 7.15 -24.88
CA ILE A 23 17.30 5.89 -25.63
C ILE A 23 15.96 5.85 -26.38
N ALA A 24 14.88 6.36 -25.80
CA ALA A 24 13.57 6.39 -26.45
C ALA A 24 13.54 7.31 -27.68
N CYS A 25 14.26 8.44 -27.64
CA CYS A 25 14.45 9.30 -28.81
C CYS A 25 15.31 8.61 -29.87
N ASP A 26 16.46 8.06 -29.49
CA ASP A 26 17.41 7.45 -30.43
C ASP A 26 16.84 6.22 -31.15
N SER A 27 16.04 5.44 -30.44
CA SER A 27 15.34 4.27 -31.00
C SER A 27 14.07 4.63 -31.79
N GLY A 28 13.67 5.91 -31.82
CA GLY A 28 12.44 6.37 -32.47
C GLY A 28 11.15 5.96 -31.75
N ALA A 29 11.24 5.43 -30.53
CA ALA A 29 10.08 5.06 -29.71
C ALA A 29 9.25 6.29 -29.28
N VAL A 30 9.88 7.46 -29.15
CA VAL A 30 9.24 8.72 -28.78
C VAL A 30 9.77 9.86 -29.65
N LYS A 31 8.88 10.77 -30.06
CA LYS A 31 9.26 12.01 -30.74
C LYS A 31 9.49 13.12 -29.71
N PRO A 32 10.43 14.06 -29.94
CA PRO A 32 10.66 15.19 -29.02
C PRO A 32 9.39 15.99 -28.68
N GLN A 33 8.50 16.18 -29.66
CA GLN A 33 7.21 16.87 -29.49
C GLN A 33 6.31 16.22 -28.44
N ALA A 34 6.44 14.92 -28.20
CA ALA A 34 5.66 14.22 -27.18
C ALA A 34 6.05 14.62 -25.74
N MET A 35 7.18 15.29 -25.55
CA MET A 35 7.69 15.71 -24.24
C MET A 35 7.35 17.18 -23.91
N GLU A 36 6.69 17.91 -24.82
CA GLU A 36 6.31 19.33 -24.61
C GLU A 36 5.28 19.50 -23.48
N ARG A 37 4.57 18.43 -23.13
CA ARG A 37 3.56 18.44 -22.06
C ARG A 37 3.67 17.20 -21.20
N VAL A 38 3.79 17.41 -19.89
CA VAL A 38 3.81 16.33 -18.89
C VAL A 38 2.52 16.38 -18.09
N THR A 39 1.74 15.30 -18.15
CA THR A 39 0.57 15.11 -17.27
C THR A 39 1.00 14.27 -16.08
N ILE A 40 0.96 14.85 -14.88
CA ILE A 40 1.29 14.15 -13.64
C ILE A 40 -0.02 13.71 -12.98
N ASP A 41 -0.30 12.41 -12.99
CA ASP A 41 -1.40 11.86 -12.19
C ASP A 41 -0.92 11.65 -10.75
N THR A 42 -1.35 12.53 -9.85
CA THR A 42 -1.10 12.42 -8.41
C THR A 42 -2.20 11.62 -7.70
N THR A 43 -3.20 11.12 -8.41
CA THR A 43 -4.27 10.35 -7.77
C THR A 43 -3.74 8.99 -7.36
N VAL A 44 -3.72 8.74 -6.06
CA VAL A 44 -3.46 7.40 -5.53
C VAL A 44 -4.79 6.70 -5.50
N GLN A 45 -4.92 5.59 -6.24
CA GLN A 45 -6.06 4.69 -6.09
C GLN A 45 -6.20 4.34 -4.61
N THR A 46 -7.40 4.54 -4.05
CA THR A 46 -7.71 4.14 -2.69
C THR A 46 -7.43 2.65 -2.57
N LYS A 47 -6.39 2.33 -1.81
CA LYS A 47 -6.12 0.94 -1.46
C LYS A 47 -7.38 0.46 -0.73
N ALA A 48 -7.95 -0.67 -1.16
CA ALA A 48 -9.11 -1.30 -0.51
C ALA A 48 -8.74 -1.84 0.89
N ILE A 49 -8.28 -0.95 1.76
CA ILE A 49 -7.98 -1.18 3.16
C ILE A 49 -9.06 -0.45 3.93
N ALA A 50 -9.82 -1.19 4.73
CA ALA A 50 -10.67 -0.58 5.74
C ALA A 50 -9.78 0.15 6.76
N TYR A 51 -10.03 1.44 6.98
CA TYR A 51 -9.37 2.19 8.05
C TYR A 51 -9.65 1.50 9.39
N PRO A 52 -8.64 1.33 10.27
CA PRO A 52 -8.86 0.73 11.58
C PRO A 52 -9.63 1.74 12.45
N THR A 53 -10.95 1.62 12.44
CA THR A 53 -11.80 2.30 13.41
C THR A 53 -11.70 1.56 14.75
N ASP A 54 -11.97 2.26 15.84
CA ASP A 54 -11.95 1.67 17.18
C ASP A 54 -12.87 0.44 17.27
N GLY A 55 -14.05 0.49 16.65
CA GLY A 55 -14.97 -0.64 16.57
C GLY A 55 -14.35 -1.87 15.89
N HIS A 56 -13.68 -1.69 14.75
CA HIS A 56 -12.99 -2.79 14.07
C HIS A 56 -11.86 -3.37 14.92
N LEU A 57 -11.08 -2.52 15.60
CA LEU A 57 -9.98 -2.97 16.46
C LEU A 57 -10.52 -3.78 17.66
N MET A 58 -11.62 -3.32 18.26
CA MET A 58 -12.27 -4.04 19.36
C MET A 58 -12.83 -5.39 18.91
N LEU A 59 -13.50 -5.46 17.75
CA LEU A 59 -13.96 -6.73 17.19
C LEU A 59 -12.80 -7.70 16.97
N ARG A 60 -11.70 -7.24 16.37
CA ARG A 60 -10.49 -8.05 16.18
C ARG A 60 -9.88 -8.52 17.51
N ALA A 61 -9.91 -7.69 18.55
CA ALA A 61 -9.45 -8.08 19.88
C ALA A 61 -10.32 -9.20 20.47
N VAL A 62 -11.65 -9.07 20.38
CA VAL A 62 -12.60 -10.10 20.84
C VAL A 62 -12.36 -11.43 20.12
N GLU A 63 -12.24 -11.42 18.79
CA GLU A 63 -11.98 -12.63 17.99
C GLU A 63 -10.67 -13.32 18.41
N ARG A 64 -9.58 -12.54 18.54
CA ARG A 64 -8.25 -13.07 18.88
C ARG A 64 -8.19 -13.62 20.29
N LEU A 65 -8.75 -12.91 21.27
CA LEU A 65 -8.79 -13.37 22.66
C LEU A 65 -9.65 -14.62 22.82
N ALA A 66 -10.80 -14.69 22.15
CA ALA A 66 -11.64 -15.89 22.16
C ALA A 66 -10.94 -17.10 21.53
N ALA A 67 -10.20 -16.90 20.43
CA ALA A 67 -9.40 -17.96 19.81
C ALA A 67 -8.25 -18.43 20.73
N LEU A 68 -7.57 -17.49 21.40
CA LEU A 68 -6.50 -17.80 22.35
C LEU A 68 -7.03 -18.57 23.56
N ALA A 69 -8.16 -18.15 24.14
CA ALA A 69 -8.79 -18.84 25.27
C ALA A 69 -9.13 -20.30 24.92
N ARG A 70 -9.71 -20.55 23.73
CA ARG A 70 -9.95 -21.91 23.24
C ARG A 70 -8.66 -22.72 23.11
N LYS A 71 -7.61 -22.13 22.55
CA LYS A 71 -6.30 -22.79 22.38
C LYS A 71 -5.68 -23.20 23.72
N GLN A 72 -5.90 -22.40 24.76
CA GLN A 72 -5.35 -22.61 26.10
C GLN A 72 -6.30 -23.38 27.04
N GLY A 73 -7.48 -23.81 26.55
CA GLY A 73 -8.46 -24.50 27.39
C GLY A 73 -9.09 -23.62 28.48
N VAL A 74 -9.01 -22.30 28.37
CA VAL A 74 -9.61 -21.36 29.33
C VAL A 74 -11.11 -21.24 29.07
N VAL A 75 -11.92 -21.64 30.04
CA VAL A 75 -13.38 -21.50 29.99
C VAL A 75 -13.75 -20.03 30.25
N LEU A 76 -14.28 -19.37 29.22
CA LEU A 76 -14.78 -18.00 29.35
C LEU A 76 -16.16 -18.00 29.99
N ARG A 77 -16.32 -17.30 31.12
CA ARG A 77 -17.63 -17.09 31.75
C ARG A 77 -18.63 -16.41 30.79
N GLN A 78 -18.13 -15.48 29.97
CA GLN A 78 -18.93 -14.76 28.99
C GLN A 78 -18.09 -14.54 27.73
N SER A 79 -18.73 -14.72 26.57
CA SER A 79 -18.11 -14.48 25.28
C SER A 79 -19.00 -13.54 24.47
N TYR A 80 -18.39 -12.50 23.92
CA TYR A 80 -19.05 -11.57 23.00
C TYR A 80 -18.79 -11.92 21.54
N ALA A 81 -18.14 -13.04 21.25
CA ALA A 81 -17.76 -13.45 19.89
C ALA A 81 -18.94 -13.60 18.92
N ARG A 82 -20.16 -13.79 19.43
CA ARG A 82 -21.39 -13.88 18.63
C ARG A 82 -22.07 -12.52 18.38
N VAL A 83 -21.89 -11.57 19.29
CA VAL A 83 -22.67 -10.33 19.33
C VAL A 83 -21.88 -9.10 18.91
N ALA A 84 -20.54 -9.13 19.02
CA ALA A 84 -19.68 -8.05 18.51
C ALA A 84 -19.79 -7.96 16.98
N ARG A 85 -19.88 -6.74 16.45
CA ARG A 85 -19.98 -6.41 15.02
C ARG A 85 -19.19 -5.15 14.72
#